data_AF-A0A3D5DK38-F1
#
_entry.id   AF-A0A3D5DK38-F1
#
_cell.length_a   1.000
_cell.length_b   1.000
_cell.length_c   1.000
_cell.angle_alpha   90.00
_cell.angle_beta   90.00
_cell.angle_gamma   90.00
#
_symmetry.space_group_name_H-M   'P 1'
#
loop_
_entity.id
_entity.type
_entity.pdbx_description
1 polymer ?
#
loop_
_entity_poly.entity_id
_entity_poly.type
_entity_poly.pdbx_seq_one_letter_code
_entity_poly.pdbx_strand_id
1 'polypeptide(L)'
;AVSLPPGHDPAQVFTERGHGALATAVGRTHPLADLVTDAEVDRWGRWLGYAEGRINALRATAPLIAAMPPAHVARQVARLAHRLGLDYATVTEAVTDALPQVIAKTAAPSPGEPAPGIRVHPAAVAERDLPPGLAQTLGRVLGAAPGRAPPAPACDSQATLPARRVRG
;
A
#
# COMPACT_ATOMS: atom_id res chain seq x y z
N ALA A 1 0.45 -2.82 4.07
CA ALA A 1 0.29 -1.66 4.98
C ALA A 1 1.21 -1.82 6.18
N VAL A 2 1.54 -0.72 6.83
CA VAL A 2 2.36 -0.68 8.05
C VAL A 2 1.44 -0.47 9.25
N SER A 3 1.62 -1.24 10.32
CA SER A 3 0.88 -1.08 11.56
C SER A 3 1.76 -0.42 12.61
N LEU A 4 1.37 0.78 13.04
CA LEU A 4 2.03 1.52 14.11
C LEU A 4 1.35 1.21 15.46
N PRO A 5 2.03 1.44 16.59
CA PRO A 5 1.41 1.35 17.90
C PRO A 5 0.16 2.24 17.98
N PRO A 6 -0.90 1.80 18.70
CA PRO A 6 -2.13 2.58 18.81
C PRO A 6 -1.86 4.01 19.28
N GLY A 7 -2.47 4.98 18.61
CA GLY A 7 -2.34 6.40 18.95
C GLY A 7 -0.99 7.03 18.64
N HIS A 8 -0.07 6.34 17.95
CA HIS A 8 1.20 6.91 17.55
C HIS A 8 1.25 7.15 16.04
N ASP A 9 1.60 8.36 15.66
CA ASP A 9 2.04 8.66 14.30
C ASP A 9 3.53 8.30 14.10
N PRO A 10 4.06 8.29 12.86
CA PRO A 10 5.46 7.97 12.60
C PRO A 10 6.45 8.91 13.31
N ALA A 11 6.10 10.19 13.49
CA ALA A 11 6.97 11.18 14.12
C ALA A 11 7.07 10.94 15.64
N GLN A 12 5.97 10.53 16.27
CA GLN A 12 5.95 10.10 17.67
C GLN A 12 6.77 8.82 17.85
N VAL A 13 6.60 7.81 16.97
CA VAL A 13 7.43 6.61 17.03
C VAL A 13 8.92 6.94 16.88
N PHE A 14 9.27 7.84 15.97
CA PHE A 14 10.65 8.26 15.77
C PHE A 14 11.21 9.00 17.00
N THR A 15 10.44 9.94 17.56
CA THR A 15 10.89 10.80 18.67
C THR A 15 10.99 10.01 19.98
N GLU A 16 10.02 9.13 20.27
CA GLU A 16 9.93 8.42 21.54
C GLU A 16 10.72 7.10 21.54
N ARG A 17 10.82 6.42 20.39
CA ARG A 17 11.39 5.06 20.29
C ARG A 17 12.60 4.97 19.35
N GLY A 18 12.93 6.05 18.65
CA GLY A 18 14.10 6.15 17.79
C GLY A 18 13.94 5.49 16.42
N HIS A 19 14.94 5.74 15.56
CA HIS A 19 14.98 5.27 14.18
C HIS A 19 14.83 3.75 14.04
N GLY A 20 15.49 2.97 14.91
CA GLY A 20 15.43 1.50 14.85
C GLY A 20 14.04 0.93 15.07
N ALA A 21 13.25 1.53 15.97
CA ALA A 21 11.87 1.12 16.22
C ALA A 21 10.96 1.45 15.03
N LEU A 22 11.11 2.63 14.43
CA LEU A 22 10.37 2.98 13.23
C LEU A 22 10.71 2.09 12.04
N ALA A 23 12.00 1.83 11.80
CA ALA A 23 12.46 0.94 10.74
C ALA A 23 11.90 -0.50 10.92
N THR A 24 11.86 -0.98 12.17
CA THR A 24 11.27 -2.27 12.50
C THR A 24 9.75 -2.28 12.24
N ALA A 25 9.05 -1.21 12.61
CA ALA A 25 7.61 -1.09 12.37
C ALA A 25 7.28 -1.08 10.87
N VAL A 26 8.01 -0.30 10.07
CA VAL A 26 7.84 -0.24 8.61
C VAL A 26 8.23 -1.54 7.93
N GLY A 27 9.24 -2.25 8.45
CA GLY A 27 9.66 -3.55 7.93
C GLY A 27 8.61 -4.67 8.10
N ARG A 28 7.69 -4.53 9.06
CA ARG A 28 6.58 -5.46 9.31
C ARG A 28 5.36 -5.05 8.51
N THR A 29 5.33 -5.42 7.23
CA THR A 29 4.19 -5.13 6.37
C THR A 29 3.14 -6.25 6.39
N HIS A 30 1.87 -5.85 6.52
CA HIS A 30 0.72 -6.75 6.39
C HIS A 30 0.08 -6.58 5.00
N PRO A 31 -0.37 -7.66 4.33
CA PRO A 31 -1.15 -7.55 3.10
C PRO A 31 -2.42 -6.73 3.34
N LEU A 32 -2.71 -5.77 2.44
CA LEU A 32 -3.90 -4.92 2.59
C LEU A 32 -5.20 -5.75 2.58
N ALA A 33 -5.24 -6.80 1.74
CA ALA A 33 -6.35 -7.73 1.69
C ALA A 33 -6.68 -8.33 3.06
N ASP A 34 -5.66 -8.75 3.82
CA ASP A 34 -5.86 -9.30 5.16
C ASP A 34 -6.46 -8.23 6.09
N LEU A 35 -5.90 -7.02 6.10
CA LEU A 35 -6.36 -5.96 6.99
C LEU A 35 -7.79 -5.51 6.71
N VAL A 36 -8.17 -5.38 5.43
CA VAL A 36 -9.52 -4.96 5.04
C VAL A 36 -10.55 -6.03 5.38
N THR A 37 -10.24 -7.29 5.08
CA THR A 37 -11.09 -8.42 5.47
C THR A 37 -11.21 -8.52 6.99
N ASP A 38 -10.09 -8.38 7.71
CA ASP A 38 -10.10 -8.50 9.16
C ASP A 38 -10.90 -7.38 9.83
N ALA A 39 -10.73 -6.15 9.36
CA ALA A 39 -11.47 -4.98 9.86
C ALA A 39 -12.98 -5.07 9.59
N GLU A 40 -13.41 -5.66 8.46
CA GLU A 40 -14.83 -5.89 8.20
C GLU A 40 -15.39 -6.94 9.17
N VAL A 41 -14.70 -8.07 9.35
CA VAL A 41 -15.18 -9.12 10.25
C VAL A 41 -15.17 -8.66 11.72
N ASP A 42 -14.21 -7.84 12.14
CA ASP A 42 -14.14 -7.27 13.49
C ASP A 42 -15.38 -6.45 13.87
N ARG A 43 -16.03 -5.78 12.90
CA ARG A 43 -17.30 -5.07 13.14
C ARG A 43 -18.39 -5.99 13.69
N TRP A 44 -18.32 -7.27 13.35
CA TRP A 44 -19.29 -8.28 13.75
C TRP A 44 -18.88 -9.02 15.03
N GLY A 45 -17.74 -8.69 15.64
CA GLY A 45 -17.09 -9.48 16.71
C GLY A 45 -18.03 -9.93 17.84
N ARG A 46 -18.89 -9.02 18.33
CA ARG A 46 -19.86 -9.33 19.41
C ARG A 46 -20.96 -10.31 19.03
N TRP A 47 -21.18 -10.55 17.73
CA TRP A 47 -22.22 -11.45 17.22
C TRP A 47 -21.69 -12.72 16.58
N LEU A 48 -20.37 -12.90 16.46
CA LEU A 48 -19.78 -14.08 15.83
C LEU A 48 -20.06 -15.38 16.58
N GLY A 49 -20.47 -15.30 17.86
CA GLY A 49 -20.96 -16.44 18.63
C GLY A 49 -22.31 -17.01 18.13
N TYR A 50 -23.04 -16.25 17.32
CA TYR A 50 -24.35 -16.64 16.77
C TYR A 50 -24.23 -16.98 15.28
N ALA A 51 -24.99 -17.98 14.82
CA ALA A 51 -25.02 -18.35 13.40
C ALA A 51 -25.41 -17.16 12.50
N GLU A 52 -26.40 -16.38 12.89
CA GLU A 52 -26.84 -15.19 12.16
C GLU A 52 -25.73 -14.13 12.05
N GLY A 53 -24.99 -13.88 13.14
CA GLY A 53 -23.87 -12.94 13.12
C GLY A 53 -22.75 -13.37 12.15
N ARG A 54 -22.49 -14.69 12.05
CA ARG A 54 -21.52 -15.23 11.09
C ARG A 54 -21.98 -15.11 9.64
N ILE A 55 -23.26 -15.37 9.36
CA ILE A 55 -23.82 -15.19 8.01
C ILE A 55 -23.84 -13.72 7.61
N ASN A 56 -24.17 -12.81 8.53
CA ASN A 56 -24.14 -11.37 8.26
C ASN A 56 -22.71 -10.86 8.04
N ALA A 57 -21.73 -11.34 8.82
CA ALA A 57 -20.32 -11.05 8.60
C ALA A 57 -19.85 -11.55 7.23
N LEU A 58 -20.24 -12.77 6.83
CA LEU A 58 -19.94 -13.32 5.50
C LEU A 58 -20.53 -12.44 4.40
N ARG A 59 -21.81 -12.08 4.48
CA ARG A 59 -22.49 -11.23 3.49
C ARG A 59 -21.87 -9.85 3.37
N ALA A 60 -21.44 -9.25 4.49
CA ALA A 60 -20.74 -7.95 4.47
C ALA A 60 -19.34 -8.06 3.84
N THR A 61 -18.64 -9.17 4.08
CA THR A 61 -17.24 -9.35 3.65
C THR A 61 -17.11 -9.89 2.23
N ALA A 62 -18.07 -10.68 1.75
CA ALA A 62 -18.01 -11.33 0.45
C ALA A 62 -17.81 -10.35 -0.74
N PRO A 63 -18.53 -9.20 -0.83
CA PRO A 63 -18.28 -8.21 -1.87
C PRO A 63 -16.88 -7.58 -1.81
N LEU A 64 -16.29 -7.46 -0.63
CA LEU A 64 -14.92 -6.95 -0.49
C LEU A 64 -13.91 -7.92 -1.09
N ILE A 65 -14.06 -9.22 -0.82
CA ILE A 65 -13.21 -10.28 -1.37
C ILE A 65 -13.40 -10.39 -2.89
N ALA A 66 -14.64 -10.34 -3.37
CA ALA A 66 -14.96 -10.39 -4.81
C ALA A 66 -14.35 -9.22 -5.60
N ALA A 67 -14.12 -8.08 -4.97
CA ALA A 67 -13.47 -6.91 -5.58
C ALA A 67 -11.93 -6.95 -5.56
N MET A 68 -11.32 -7.95 -4.92
CA MET A 68 -9.85 -8.05 -4.84
C MET A 68 -9.22 -8.57 -6.13
N PRO A 69 -7.93 -8.26 -6.39
CA PRO A 69 -7.16 -8.95 -7.41
C PRO A 69 -7.24 -10.48 -7.22
N PRO A 70 -7.34 -11.28 -8.30
CA PRO A 70 -7.53 -12.74 -8.23
C PRO A 70 -6.48 -13.46 -7.36
N ALA A 71 -5.24 -12.94 -7.33
CA ALA A 71 -4.15 -13.47 -6.52
C ALA A 71 -4.42 -13.48 -5.00
N HIS A 72 -5.39 -12.68 -4.51
CA HIS A 72 -5.73 -12.59 -3.09
C HIS A 72 -6.99 -13.39 -2.71
N VAL A 73 -7.86 -13.71 -3.67
CA VAL A 73 -9.21 -14.26 -3.41
C VAL A 73 -9.12 -15.61 -2.68
N ALA A 74 -8.36 -16.56 -3.21
CA ALA A 74 -8.27 -17.91 -2.62
C ALA A 74 -7.77 -17.89 -1.17
N ARG A 75 -6.77 -17.04 -0.89
CA ARG A 75 -6.25 -16.84 0.47
C ARG A 75 -7.30 -16.25 1.40
N GLN A 76 -8.06 -15.23 0.95
CA GLN A 76 -9.08 -14.61 1.78
C GLN A 76 -10.28 -15.52 2.03
N VAL A 77 -10.71 -16.29 1.03
CA VAL A 77 -11.75 -17.32 1.21
C VAL A 77 -11.34 -18.31 2.31
N ALA A 78 -10.10 -18.80 2.26
CA ALA A 78 -9.61 -19.72 3.28
C ALA A 78 -9.53 -19.10 4.68
N ARG A 79 -9.05 -17.86 4.79
CA ARG A 79 -8.99 -17.14 6.07
C ARG A 79 -10.39 -16.85 6.63
N LEU A 80 -11.32 -16.41 5.79
CA LEU A 80 -12.68 -16.09 6.20
C LEU A 80 -13.45 -17.34 6.64
N ALA A 81 -13.33 -18.45 5.90
CA ALA A 81 -13.92 -19.75 6.28
C ALA A 81 -13.44 -20.19 7.65
N HIS A 82 -12.12 -20.17 7.89
CA HIS A 82 -11.55 -20.53 9.18
C HIS A 82 -12.02 -19.58 10.30
N ARG A 83 -12.03 -18.28 10.04
CA ARG A 83 -12.37 -17.26 11.03
C ARG A 83 -13.85 -17.27 11.43
N LEU A 84 -14.75 -17.61 10.51
CA LEU A 84 -16.18 -17.74 10.78
C LEU A 84 -16.57 -19.18 11.16
N GLY A 85 -15.68 -20.16 11.04
CA GLY A 85 -16.04 -21.57 11.22
C GLY A 85 -17.15 -22.02 10.26
N LEU A 86 -17.04 -21.60 9.00
CA LEU A 86 -17.93 -21.97 7.90
C LEU A 86 -17.18 -22.85 6.91
N ASP A 87 -17.92 -23.64 6.13
CA ASP A 87 -17.32 -24.43 5.06
C ASP A 87 -16.80 -23.56 3.90
N TYR A 88 -15.75 -24.03 3.24
CA TYR A 88 -15.15 -23.35 2.09
C TYR A 88 -16.16 -23.15 0.97
N ALA A 89 -17.03 -24.13 0.68
CA ALA A 89 -18.04 -24.03 -0.36
C ALA A 89 -19.02 -22.90 -0.08
N THR A 90 -19.50 -22.76 1.16
CA THR A 90 -20.40 -21.66 1.58
C THR A 90 -19.74 -20.29 1.39
N VAL A 91 -18.46 -20.16 1.71
CA VAL A 91 -17.75 -18.89 1.54
C VAL A 91 -17.49 -18.58 0.07
N THR A 92 -17.10 -19.58 -0.74
CA THR A 92 -16.91 -19.41 -2.18
C THR A 92 -18.22 -19.04 -2.87
N GLU A 93 -19.32 -19.71 -2.54
CA GLU A 93 -20.66 -19.40 -3.04
C GLU A 93 -21.03 -17.95 -2.76
N ALA A 94 -20.90 -17.50 -1.50
CA ALA A 94 -21.20 -16.11 -1.15
C ALA A 94 -20.32 -15.08 -1.90
N VAL A 95 -19.04 -15.39 -2.14
CA VAL A 95 -18.13 -14.52 -2.91
C VAL A 95 -18.54 -14.49 -4.39
N THR A 96 -18.90 -15.62 -4.98
CA THR A 96 -19.38 -15.70 -6.36
C THR A 96 -20.72 -14.97 -6.52
N ASP A 97 -21.65 -15.13 -5.58
CA ASP A 97 -22.95 -14.44 -5.56
C ASP A 97 -22.80 -12.91 -5.44
N ALA A 98 -21.72 -12.43 -4.83
CA ALA A 98 -21.44 -11.00 -4.71
C ALA A 98 -20.84 -10.40 -5.99
N LEU A 99 -20.32 -11.21 -6.92
CA LEU A 99 -19.62 -10.74 -8.12
C LEU A 99 -20.48 -9.83 -9.02
N PRO A 100 -21.76 -10.11 -9.30
CA PRO A 100 -22.61 -9.22 -10.09
C PRO A 100 -22.71 -7.81 -9.50
N GLN A 101 -22.77 -7.69 -8.17
CA GLN A 101 -22.84 -6.39 -7.49
C GLN A 101 -21.53 -5.61 -7.63
N VAL A 102 -20.40 -6.29 -7.55
CA VAL A 102 -19.07 -5.69 -7.76
C VAL A 102 -18.93 -5.20 -9.20
N ILE A 103 -19.31 -6.04 -10.18
CA ILE A 103 -19.27 -5.69 -11.61
C ILE A 103 -20.17 -4.47 -11.87
N ALA A 104 -21.39 -4.45 -11.36
CA ALA A 104 -22.31 -3.32 -11.50
C ALA A 104 -21.73 -2.02 -10.92
N LYS A 105 -21.05 -2.10 -9.76
CA LYS A 105 -20.41 -0.94 -9.13
C LYS A 105 -19.19 -0.42 -9.92
N THR A 106 -18.42 -1.31 -10.55
CA THR A 106 -17.30 -0.92 -11.43
C THR A 106 -17.75 -0.44 -12.81
N ALA A 107 -18.87 -0.95 -13.32
CA ALA A 107 -19.42 -0.62 -14.63
C ALA A 107 -20.20 0.71 -14.65
N ALA A 108 -20.40 1.35 -13.49
CA ALA A 108 -21.07 2.64 -13.39
C ALA A 108 -20.09 3.82 -13.33
N PRO A 109 -19.60 4.30 -14.48
CA PRO A 109 -19.63 5.71 -14.82
C PRO A 109 -20.90 5.95 -15.64
N SER A 110 -21.77 6.84 -15.19
CA SER A 110 -22.93 7.29 -15.98
C SER A 110 -22.44 7.80 -17.35
N PRO A 111 -22.89 7.26 -18.49
CA PRO A 111 -22.61 7.85 -19.79
C PRO A 111 -23.48 9.10 -19.94
N GLY A 112 -22.99 10.25 -19.50
CA GLY A 112 -23.65 11.54 -19.75
C GLY A 112 -23.52 12.62 -18.69
N GLU A 113 -22.95 12.36 -17.52
CA GLU A 113 -22.70 13.44 -16.54
C GLU A 113 -21.27 13.98 -16.70
N PRO A 114 -21.08 15.28 -17.02
CA PRO A 114 -19.77 15.88 -16.92
C PRO A 114 -19.31 15.77 -15.47
N ALA A 115 -18.11 15.22 -15.28
CA ALA A 115 -17.50 15.05 -13.97
C ALA A 115 -17.64 16.34 -13.14
N PRO A 116 -18.05 16.29 -11.86
CA PRO A 116 -17.88 17.44 -10.99
C PRO A 116 -16.40 17.75 -11.00
N GLY A 117 -16.05 18.89 -11.62
CA GLY A 117 -14.67 19.31 -11.80
C GLY A 117 -13.96 19.15 -10.46
N ILE A 118 -12.84 18.44 -10.47
CA ILE A 118 -11.88 18.50 -9.39
C ILE A 118 -11.55 19.99 -9.27
N ARG A 119 -12.22 20.67 -8.35
CA ARG A 119 -11.76 21.96 -7.86
C ARG A 119 -10.50 21.61 -7.11
N VAL A 120 -9.39 21.65 -7.83
CA VAL A 120 -8.09 21.87 -7.22
C VAL A 120 -8.27 23.23 -6.54
N HIS A 121 -8.64 23.21 -5.26
CA HIS A 121 -8.45 24.37 -4.42
C HIS A 121 -6.94 24.60 -4.47
N PRO A 122 -6.45 25.72 -5.05
CA PRO A 122 -5.08 26.07 -4.81
C PRO A 122 -4.99 26.16 -3.29
N ALA A 123 -4.21 25.27 -2.68
CA ALA A 123 -3.78 25.47 -1.32
C ALA A 123 -3.14 26.85 -1.35
N ALA A 124 -3.86 27.84 -0.83
CA ALA A 124 -3.28 29.13 -0.52
C ALA A 124 -2.17 28.78 0.45
N VAL A 125 -0.96 28.68 -0.07
CA VAL A 125 0.25 28.70 0.72
C VAL A 125 0.16 30.06 1.38
N ALA A 126 -0.31 30.08 2.62
CA ALA A 126 -0.10 31.22 3.47
C ALA A 126 1.43 31.34 3.53
N GLU A 127 1.94 32.28 2.73
CA GLU A 127 3.19 32.99 2.93
C GLU A 127 3.23 33.35 4.42
N ARG A 128 3.74 32.42 5.22
CA ARG A 128 4.21 32.75 6.56
C ARG A 128 5.49 33.49 6.30
N ASP A 129 5.41 34.81 6.45
CA ASP A 129 6.53 35.75 6.57
C ASP A 129 7.77 35.01 7.11
N LEU A 130 8.63 34.60 6.18
CA LEU A 130 9.96 34.14 6.51
C LEU A 130 10.80 35.40 6.69
N PRO A 131 11.52 35.56 7.82
CA PRO A 131 12.38 36.73 8.00
C PRO A 131 13.38 36.81 6.84
N PRO A 132 13.58 38.00 6.23
CA PRO A 132 14.45 38.17 5.08
C PRO A 132 15.90 37.93 5.50
N GLY A 133 16.42 36.73 5.24
CA GLY A 133 17.82 36.40 5.57
C GLY A 133 18.27 35.00 5.17
N LEU A 134 17.38 34.00 5.08
CA LEU A 134 17.80 32.62 4.81
C LEU A 134 17.71 32.19 3.33
N ALA A 135 16.90 32.86 2.50
CA ALA A 135 16.78 32.54 1.08
C ALA A 135 18.08 32.78 0.28
N GLN A 136 18.94 33.68 0.74
CA GLN A 136 20.18 34.04 0.04
C GLN A 136 21.30 32.99 0.23
N THR A 137 21.20 32.14 1.26
CA THR A 137 22.27 31.17 1.59
C THR A 137 22.12 29.85 0.84
N LEU A 138 20.89 29.43 0.51
CA LEU A 138 20.65 28.17 -0.23
C LEU A 138 20.85 28.31 -1.75
N GLY A 139 20.75 29.52 -2.31
CA GLY A 139 20.99 29.76 -3.74
C GLY A 139 22.46 29.65 -4.18
N ARG A 140 23.41 29.76 -3.24
CA ARG A 140 24.85 29.79 -3.57
C ARG A 140 25.52 28.41 -3.59
N VAL A 141 24.85 27.36 -3.10
CA VAL A 141 25.42 26.01 -3.02
C VAL A 141 25.04 25.13 -4.23
N LEU A 142 23.98 25.46 -4.96
CA LEU A 142 23.50 24.68 -6.13
C LEU A 142 23.91 25.27 -7.49
N GLY A 143 24.70 26.35 -7.51
CA GLY A 143 25.09 27.08 -8.72
C GLY A 143 26.54 26.89 -9.16
N ALA A 144 27.23 25.82 -8.73
CA ALA A 144 28.58 25.48 -9.21
C ALA A 144 28.51 24.36 -10.25
N ALA A 145 28.32 24.74 -11.51
CA ALA A 145 28.52 23.87 -12.65
C ALA A 145 30.01 23.49 -12.78
N PRO A 146 30.41 22.21 -12.92
CA PRO A 146 31.74 21.88 -13.40
C PRO A 146 31.75 21.96 -14.93
N GLY A 147 32.47 22.95 -15.43
CA GLY A 147 32.74 23.10 -16.85
C GLY A 147 33.71 22.04 -17.39
N ARG A 148 33.41 21.65 -18.63
CA ARG A 148 34.36 21.35 -19.72
C ARG A 148 35.33 20.17 -19.53
N ALA A 149 34.98 19.06 -20.17
CA ALA A 149 35.90 17.97 -20.50
C ALA A 149 36.85 18.35 -21.67
N PRO A 150 38.15 18.07 -21.57
CA PRO A 150 39.07 17.99 -22.72
C PRO A 150 39.25 16.53 -23.23
N PRO A 151 39.81 16.34 -24.45
CA PRO A 151 39.58 15.15 -25.28
C PRO A 151 40.48 13.94 -24.97
N ALA A 152 40.01 12.78 -25.42
CA ALA A 152 40.65 11.47 -25.28
C ALA A 152 41.88 11.26 -26.19
N PRO A 153 42.85 10.43 -25.77
CA PRO A 153 43.70 9.67 -26.67
C PRO A 153 43.28 8.20 -26.77
N ALA A 154 43.64 7.61 -27.90
CA ALA A 154 43.19 6.35 -28.47
C ALA A 154 43.84 5.07 -27.89
N CYS A 155 43.25 3.95 -28.32
CA CYS A 155 43.60 2.53 -28.21
C CYS A 155 45.07 2.16 -27.96
N ASP A 156 45.27 1.20 -27.04
CA ASP A 156 45.89 -0.11 -27.30
C ASP A 156 45.74 -0.98 -26.03
N SER A 157 45.04 -2.13 -26.06
CA SER A 157 45.44 -3.46 -26.57
C SER A 157 46.02 -4.36 -25.46
N GLN A 158 45.39 -5.55 -25.31
CA GLN A 158 45.90 -6.82 -24.76
C GLN A 158 45.97 -6.99 -23.22
N ALA A 159 45.13 -7.85 -22.64
CA ALA A 159 45.30 -9.31 -22.41
C ALA A 159 45.56 -9.54 -20.90
N THR A 160 44.91 -10.43 -20.16
CA THR A 160 45.01 -11.90 -20.28
C THR A 160 44.05 -12.53 -19.26
N LEU A 161 43.21 -13.48 -19.69
CA LEU A 161 42.58 -14.51 -18.87
C LEU A 161 43.61 -15.63 -18.58
N PRO A 162 43.59 -16.24 -17.38
CA PRO A 162 43.29 -17.68 -17.33
C PRO A 162 42.45 -18.05 -16.08
N ALA A 163 41.37 -18.84 -16.21
CA ALA A 163 41.28 -20.30 -16.34
C ALA A 163 40.86 -20.99 -15.02
N ARG A 164 39.60 -21.44 -15.02
CA ARG A 164 39.10 -22.77 -14.63
C ARG A 164 40.03 -23.65 -13.78
N ARG A 165 39.57 -24.08 -12.60
CA ARG A 165 39.71 -25.49 -12.17
C ARG A 165 38.46 -26.03 -11.47
N VAL A 166 38.23 -27.29 -11.81
CA VAL A 166 37.22 -28.24 -11.35
C VAL A 166 37.86 -29.14 -10.29
N ARG A 167 37.01 -29.67 -9.40
CA ARG A 167 37.15 -30.85 -8.52
C ARG A 167 37.97 -30.74 -7.23
N GLY A 168 37.25 -30.90 -6.11
CA GLY A 168 37.52 -31.86 -5.04
C GLY A 168 36.21 -32.57 -4.75
#